data_AF-A0A3D2NQ61-F1
#
_entry.id   AF-A0A3D2NQ61-F1
#
_cell.length_a   1.000
_cell.length_b   1.000
_cell.length_c   1.000
_cell.angle_alpha   90.00
_cell.angle_beta   90.00
_cell.angle_gamma   90.00
#
_symmetry.space_group_name_H-M   'P 1'
#
loop_
_entity.id
_entity.type
_entity.pdbx_description
1 polymer ?
#
loop_
_entity_poly.entity_id
_entity_poly.type
_entity_poly.pdbx_seq_one_letter_code
_entity_poly.pdbx_strand_id
1 'polypeptide(L)' 'MTKQLIGKMIIGQSGGPTAVINQSLVGAVLAARKQVNITGILGAHHGIAGIMKEDFIDLTTQSPEQLELVATTPAAALGS' A
#
# COMPACT_ATOMS: atom_id res chain seq x y z
N MET A 1 11.81 19.66 -20.54
CA MET A 1 10.96 19.20 -19.41
C MET A 1 10.90 17.69 -19.44
N THR A 2 11.32 17.01 -18.38
CA THR A 2 11.17 15.56 -18.26
C THR A 2 9.70 15.20 -18.12
N LYS A 3 9.22 14.27 -18.95
CA LYS A 3 7.86 13.75 -18.90
C LYS A 3 7.63 13.10 -17.53
N GLN A 4 6.61 13.54 -16.79
CA GLN A 4 6.27 12.91 -15.51
C GLN A 4 5.64 11.54 -15.76
N LEU A 5 6.04 10.55 -14.96
CA LEU A 5 5.46 9.21 -15.01
C LEU A 5 4.08 9.23 -14.34
N ILE A 6 3.06 8.77 -15.07
CA ILE A 6 1.68 8.65 -14.58
C ILE A 6 1.35 7.16 -14.52
N GLY A 7 0.84 6.68 -13.39
CA GLY A 7 0.58 5.26 -13.21
C GLY A 7 -0.05 4.92 -11.86
N LYS A 8 -0.23 3.63 -11.58
CA LYS A 8 -0.65 3.15 -10.26
C LYS A 8 0.58 2.93 -9.38
N MET A 9 0.45 3.21 -8.09
CA MET A 9 1.43 2.79 -7.09
C MET A 9 1.17 1.33 -6.71
N ILE A 10 2.22 0.53 -6.60
CA ILE A 10 2.15 -0.80 -5.98
C ILE A 10 2.97 -0.73 -4.69
N ILE A 11 2.42 -1.24 -3.59
CA ILE A 11 3.09 -1.34 -2.30
C ILE A 11 2.87 -2.72 -1.71
N GLY A 12 3.92 -3.32 -1.15
CA GLY A 12 3.86 -4.61 -0.46
C GLY A 12 4.62 -4.55 0.85
N GLN A 13 4.25 -5.43 1.78
CA GLN A 13 5.00 -5.69 3.01
C GLN A 13 5.83 -6.97 2.80
N SER A 14 7.07 -7.00 3.28
CA SER A 14 7.98 -8.13 3.06
C SER A 14 8.87 -8.34 4.30
N GLY A 15 9.24 -9.59 4.56
CA GLY A 15 10.03 -9.99 5.73
C GLY A 15 9.18 -10.31 6.96
N GLY A 16 9.79 -10.30 8.16
CA GLY A 16 9.06 -10.55 9.40
C GLY A 16 8.11 -9.40 9.75
N PRO A 17 6.81 -9.64 10.01
CA PRO A 17 5.89 -8.61 10.45
C PRO A 17 6.34 -7.93 11.75
N THR A 18 6.08 -6.63 11.89
CA THR A 18 6.37 -5.88 13.12
C THR A 18 5.09 -5.33 13.75
N ALA A 19 5.18 -4.80 14.96
CA ALA A 19 4.04 -4.17 15.63
C ALA A 19 3.53 -2.89 14.93
N VAL A 20 4.33 -2.29 14.04
CA VAL A 20 4.06 -0.95 13.47
C VAL A 20 4.13 -0.89 11.94
N ILE A 21 4.39 -2.00 11.25
CA ILE A 21 4.58 -2.00 9.79
C ILE A 21 3.34 -1.49 9.02
N ASN A 22 2.15 -1.64 9.59
CA ASN A 22 0.92 -1.10 8.99
C ASN A 22 0.84 0.43 9.05
N GLN A 23 1.53 1.08 9.99
CA GLN A 23 1.61 2.55 10.02
C GLN A 23 2.41 3.07 8.81
N SER A 24 3.49 2.37 8.44
CA SER A 24 4.25 2.70 7.22
C SER A 24 3.42 2.48 5.95
N LEU A 25 2.67 1.38 5.87
CA LEU A 25 1.73 1.11 4.77
C LEU A 25 0.71 2.25 4.63
N VAL A 26 0.02 2.59 5.71
CA VAL A 26 -1.02 3.63 5.72
C VAL A 26 -0.43 5.01 5.41
N GLY A 27 0.74 5.34 5.97
CA GLY A 27 1.45 6.58 5.66
C GLY A 27 1.77 6.72 4.17
N ALA A 28 2.23 5.65 3.53
CA ALA A 28 2.49 5.63 2.10
C ALA A 28 1.21 5.79 1.26
N VAL A 29 0.12 5.11 1.63
CA VAL A 29 -1.19 5.24 0.97
C VAL A 29 -1.68 6.69 1.03
N LEU A 30 -1.64 7.32 2.21
CA LEU A 30 -2.08 8.69 2.41
C LEU A 30 -1.19 9.70 1.65
N ALA A 31 0.12 9.47 1.60
CA ALA A 31 1.03 10.29 0.81
C ALA A 31 0.76 10.15 -0.69
N ALA A 32 0.50 8.93 -1.17
CA ALA A 32 0.23 8.63 -2.56
C ALA A 32 -1.06 9.30 -3.08
N ARG A 33 -2.12 9.33 -2.25
CA ARG A 33 -3.38 10.02 -2.58
C ARG A 33 -3.23 11.52 -2.84
N LYS A 34 -2.15 12.14 -2.36
CA LYS A 34 -1.86 13.57 -2.57
C LYS A 34 -1.12 13.85 -3.89
N GLN A 35 -0.72 12.80 -4.63
CA GLN A 35 0.05 12.93 -5.87
C GLN A 35 -0.86 12.83 -7.10
N VAL A 36 -0.91 13.88 -7.92
CA VAL A 36 -1.73 13.92 -9.15
C VAL A 36 -1.35 12.83 -10.18
N ASN A 37 -0.10 12.36 -10.16
CA ASN A 37 0.38 11.36 -11.10
C ASN A 37 0.09 9.91 -10.65
N ILE A 38 -0.37 9.71 -9.41
CA ILE A 38 -0.74 8.39 -8.90
C ILE A 38 -2.24 8.19 -9.13
N THR A 39 -2.56 7.33 -10.07
CA THR A 39 -3.92 7.08 -10.57
C THR A 39 -4.68 5.99 -9.83
N GLY A 40 -4.00 5.29 -8.91
CA GLY A 40 -4.55 4.22 -8.09
C GLY A 40 -3.47 3.61 -7.21
N ILE A 41 -3.88 2.87 -6.19
CA ILE A 41 -2.97 2.28 -5.19
C ILE A 41 -3.30 0.80 -5.07
N LEU A 42 -2.31 -0.06 -5.26
CA LEU A 42 -2.44 -1.51 -5.18
C LEU A 42 -1.57 -2.06 -4.05
N GLY A 43 -2.16 -2.82 -3.15
CA GLY A 43 -1.47 -3.60 -2.13
C GLY A 43 -1.12 -4.99 -2.66
N ALA A 44 0.17 -5.35 -2.69
CA ALA A 44 0.61 -6.68 -3.08
C ALA A 44 0.38 -7.68 -1.94
N HIS A 45 -0.45 -8.69 -2.20
CA HIS A 45 -0.80 -9.71 -1.22
C HIS A 45 0.36 -10.71 -1.05
N HIS A 46 0.86 -10.90 0.17
CA HIS A 46 2.08 -11.70 0.44
C HIS A 46 3.35 -11.17 -0.23
N GLY A 47 3.55 -9.85 -0.17
CA GLY A 47 4.81 -9.21 -0.55
C GLY A 47 5.23 -9.47 -1.99
N ILE A 48 6.48 -9.88 -2.21
CA ILE A 48 7.04 -10.12 -3.55
C ILE A 48 6.31 -11.24 -4.30
N ALA A 49 5.79 -12.24 -3.58
CA ALA A 49 5.03 -13.32 -4.21
C ALA A 49 3.74 -12.81 -4.85
N GLY A 50 3.07 -11.84 -4.21
CA GLY A 50 1.90 -11.16 -4.78
C GLY A 50 2.23 -10.37 -6.03
N ILE A 51 3.34 -9.63 -6.02
CA ILE A 51 3.80 -8.88 -7.19
C ILE A 51 4.02 -9.81 -8.38
N MET A 52 4.72 -10.93 -8.18
CA MET A 52 5.01 -11.89 -9.25
C MET A 52 3.77 -12.59 -9.81
N LYS A 53 2.71 -12.71 -8.99
CA LYS A 53 1.43 -13.35 -9.36
C LYS A 53 0.38 -12.36 -9.80
N GLU A 54 0.68 -11.06 -9.77
CA GLU A 54 -0.29 -9.98 -9.92
C GLU A 54 -1.50 -10.09 -8.96
N ASP A 55 -1.27 -10.62 -7.75
CA ASP A 55 -2.26 -10.74 -6.69
C ASP A 55 -2.31 -9.43 -5.86
N PHE A 56 -3.27 -8.58 -6.21
CA PHE A 56 -3.37 -7.22 -5.69
C PHE A 56 -4.72 -6.93 -5.02
N ILE A 57 -4.65 -6.20 -3.91
CA ILE A 57 -5.80 -5.61 -3.21
C ILE A 57 -5.87 -4.12 -3.59
N ASP A 58 -7.05 -3.62 -3.96
CA ASP A 58 -7.22 -2.21 -4.31
C ASP A 58 -7.26 -1.31 -3.04
N LEU A 59 -6.19 -0.51 -2.90
CA LEU A 59 -5.86 0.55 -1.93
C LEU A 59 -6.63 1.87 -2.05
N THR A 60 -7.31 2.07 -3.17
CA THR A 60 -7.57 3.41 -3.69
C THR A 60 -8.65 4.15 -2.90
N THR A 61 -9.68 3.46 -2.42
CA THR A 61 -10.92 4.08 -1.93
C THR A 61 -11.22 3.84 -0.46
N GLN A 62 -10.33 3.18 0.30
CA GLN A 62 -10.54 2.91 1.72
C GLN A 62 -10.72 4.22 2.49
N SER A 63 -11.68 4.24 3.40
CA SER A 63 -11.98 5.43 4.19
C SER A 63 -10.82 5.74 5.16
N PRO A 64 -10.67 6.99 5.62
CA PRO A 64 -9.68 7.34 6.64
C PRO A 64 -9.79 6.47 7.90
N GLU A 65 -11.00 6.13 8.31
CA GLU A 65 -11.28 5.29 9.49
C GLU A 65 -10.78 3.85 9.28
N GLN A 66 -10.99 3.28 8.09
CA GLN A 66 -10.47 1.96 7.74
C GLN A 66 -8.93 1.95 7.75
N LEU A 67 -8.31 3.00 7.22
CA LEU A 67 -6.87 3.14 7.23
C LEU A 67 -6.31 3.29 8.66
N GLU A 68 -7.00 4.01 9.54
CA GLU A 68 -6.62 4.14 10.95
C GLU A 68 -6.70 2.80 11.69
N LEU A 69 -7.76 2.02 11.45
CA LEU A 69 -7.88 0.66 12.00
C LEU A 69 -6.73 -0.24 11.54
N VAL A 70 -6.36 -0.17 10.26
CA VAL A 70 -5.20 -0.91 9.73
C VAL A 70 -3.90 -0.43 10.40
N ALA A 71 -3.68 0.88 10.51
CA ALA A 71 -2.48 1.46 11.11
C ALA A 71 -2.25 1.02 12.56
N THR A 72 -3.34 0.79 13.30
CA THR A 72 -3.33 0.37 14.71
C THR A 72 -3.37 -1.14 14.91
N THR A 73 -3.47 -1.91 13.83
CA THR A 73 -3.44 -3.38 13.86
C THR A 73 -1.99 -3.87 13.76
N PRO A 74 -1.49 -4.76 14.65
CA PRO A 74 -0.14 -5.31 14.55
C PRO A 74 -0.03 -6.30 13.38
N ALA A 75 1.20 -6.75 13.11
CA ALA A 75 1.55 -7.61 11.97
C ALA A 75 1.35 -6.91 10.60
N ALA A 76 1.41 -7.69 9.51
CA ALA A 76 1.35 -7.17 8.14
C ALA A 76 -0.07 -7.35 7.58
N ALA A 77 -0.79 -6.24 7.36
CA ALA A 77 -2.16 -6.26 6.85
C ALA A 77 -2.28 -6.82 5.42
N LEU A 78 -1.22 -6.73 4.62
CA LEU A 78 -1.17 -7.32 3.26
C LEU A 78 -0.61 -8.75 3.25
N GLY A 79 -0.25 -9.31 4.41
CA GLY A 79 0.63 -10.48 4.46
C GLY A 79 2.07 -10.13 4.07
N SER A 80 2.98 -11.08 4.26
CA SER A 80 4.42 -10.94 4.03
C SER A 80 5.02 -12.24 3.54
#